data_AF-A0A554JML4-F1
#
_entry.id   AF-A0A554JML4-F1
#
_cell.length_a   1.000
_cell.length_b   1.000
_cell.length_c   1.000
_cell.angle_alpha   90.00
_cell.angle_beta   90.00
_cell.angle_gamma   90.00
#
_symmetry.space_group_name_H-M   'P 1'
#
loop_
_entity.id
_entity.type
_entity.pdbx_description
1 polymer ?
#
loop_
_entity_poly.entity_id
_entity_poly.type
_entity_poly.pdbx_seq_one_letter_code
_entity_poly.pdbx_strand_id
1 'polypeptide(L)'
;MKLRFERQAQQAIKLTWGHGRYLDPWSIVHLLTGLLLGIVGLWLGLSLWSTVIITVALTSLYEGFEMLLGIVEDWQNSLLDVLIAAIGVWAAYTLLNTAEFSTQFITFMAVGILALTLLYAGWRYYLRHRMQ
;
A
#
# COMPACT_ATOMS: atom_id res chain seq x y z
N MET A 1 7.08 22.32 -14.79
CA MET A 1 7.58 21.23 -13.91
C MET A 1 7.61 19.95 -14.73
N LYS A 2 8.78 19.42 -15.09
CA LYS A 2 8.87 18.12 -15.77
C LYS A 2 8.63 17.04 -14.71
N LEU A 3 7.43 16.49 -14.65
CA LEU A 3 7.15 15.25 -13.92
C LEU A 3 8.04 14.18 -14.56
N ARG A 4 9.16 13.86 -13.92
CA ARG A 4 10.04 12.77 -14.36
C ARG A 4 9.39 11.50 -13.87
N PHE A 5 8.52 10.94 -14.69
CA PHE A 5 7.82 9.67 -14.41
C PHE A 5 8.77 8.47 -14.31
N GLU A 6 10.02 8.59 -14.75
CA GLU A 6 10.84 7.40 -15.00
C GLU A 6 12.26 7.54 -14.49
N ARG A 7 12.56 6.79 -13.45
CA ARG A 7 13.89 6.23 -13.22
C ARG A 7 13.74 4.72 -13.45
N GLN A 8 14.18 4.21 -14.60
CA GLN A 8 14.10 2.78 -14.87
C GLN A 8 14.80 2.02 -13.74
N ALA A 9 14.03 1.20 -13.00
CA ALA A 9 14.60 0.38 -11.96
C ALA A 9 15.54 -0.66 -12.60
N GLN A 10 16.73 -0.81 -12.01
CA GLN A 10 17.75 -1.77 -12.49
C GLN A 10 17.39 -3.21 -12.15
N GLN A 11 16.55 -3.42 -11.12
CA GLN A 11 16.17 -4.74 -10.61
C GLN A 11 14.66 -4.92 -10.70
N ALA A 12 14.23 -6.12 -11.11
CA ALA A 12 12.82 -6.47 -11.22
C ALA A 12 12.11 -6.49 -9.84
N ILE A 13 12.76 -7.12 -8.86
CA ILE A 13 12.32 -7.19 -7.47
C ILE A 13 13.47 -6.68 -6.60
N LYS A 14 13.14 -5.86 -5.61
CA LYS A 14 14.13 -5.38 -4.63
C LYS A 14 13.70 -5.79 -3.24
N LEU A 15 14.55 -6.56 -2.55
CA LEU A 15 14.22 -7.08 -1.21
C LEU A 15 14.58 -6.10 -0.07
N THR A 16 15.06 -4.91 -0.42
CA THR A 16 15.42 -3.84 0.52
C THR A 16 14.51 -2.63 0.28
N TRP A 17 14.53 -1.67 1.20
CA TRP A 17 13.69 -0.45 1.20
C TRP A 17 14.00 0.57 0.10
N GLY A 18 14.08 0.13 -1.16
CA GLY A 18 14.05 1.03 -2.30
C GLY A 18 13.33 0.38 -3.47
N HIS A 19 13.18 1.12 -4.55
CA HIS A 19 12.20 0.74 -5.57
C HIS A 19 12.73 -0.35 -6.51
N GLY A 20 12.01 -1.48 -6.54
CA GLY A 20 12.09 -2.46 -7.62
C GLY A 20 11.27 -1.99 -8.83
N ARG A 21 11.37 -2.70 -9.95
CA ARG A 21 10.48 -2.47 -11.10
C ARG A 21 9.05 -2.92 -10.83
N TYR A 22 8.91 -4.03 -10.10
CA TYR A 22 7.61 -4.68 -9.90
C TYR A 22 7.22 -4.83 -8.43
N LEU A 23 8.16 -5.26 -7.58
CA LEU A 23 7.88 -5.54 -6.17
C LEU A 23 9.05 -5.12 -5.29
N ASP A 24 8.69 -4.59 -4.13
CA ASP A 24 9.61 -4.32 -3.04
C ASP A 24 8.84 -4.33 -1.68
N PRO A 25 9.48 -4.05 -0.54
CA PRO A 25 8.79 -4.06 0.74
C PRO A 25 7.64 -3.04 0.87
N TRP A 26 7.59 -1.99 0.05
CA TRP A 26 6.46 -1.04 0.04
C TRP A 26 5.19 -1.71 -0.46
N SER A 27 5.28 -2.61 -1.44
CA SER A 27 4.15 -3.42 -1.89
C SER A 27 3.46 -4.20 -0.75
N ILE A 28 4.21 -4.63 0.27
CA ILE A 28 3.64 -5.26 1.48
C ILE A 28 2.86 -4.22 2.30
N VAL A 29 3.38 -3.02 2.45
CA VAL A 29 2.67 -1.91 3.12
C VAL A 29 1.37 -1.58 2.38
N HIS A 30 1.38 -1.55 1.05
CA HIS A 30 0.16 -1.35 0.23
C HIS A 30 -0.86 -2.48 0.40
N LEU A 31 -0.40 -3.74 0.44
CA LEU A 31 -1.28 -4.88 0.71
C LEU A 31 -1.97 -4.75 2.08
N LEU A 32 -1.20 -4.46 3.12
CA LEU A 32 -1.71 -4.29 4.49
C LEU A 32 -2.64 -3.08 4.58
N THR A 33 -2.34 -1.99 3.88
CA THR A 33 -3.20 -0.81 3.79
C THR A 33 -4.53 -1.15 3.13
N GLY A 34 -4.50 -1.90 2.03
CA GLY A 34 -5.70 -2.43 1.38
C GLY A 34 -6.54 -3.29 2.31
N LEU A 35 -5.91 -4.18 3.07
CA LEU A 35 -6.59 -5.03 4.07
C LEU A 35 -7.27 -4.19 5.16
N LEU A 36 -6.59 -3.16 5.68
CA LEU A 36 -7.16 -2.24 6.67
C LEU A 36 -8.34 -1.45 6.11
N LEU A 37 -8.23 -0.90 4.91
CA LEU A 37 -9.33 -0.20 4.22
C LEU A 37 -10.50 -1.15 3.93
N GLY A 38 -10.22 -2.41 3.59
CA GLY A 38 -11.22 -3.45 3.45
C GLY A 38 -12.01 -3.70 4.73
N ILE A 39 -11.33 -3.82 5.88
CA ILE A 39 -11.98 -3.97 7.19
C ILE A 39 -12.84 -2.74 7.53
N VAL A 40 -12.34 -1.53 7.27
CA VAL A 40 -13.13 -0.29 7.43
C VAL A 40 -14.36 -0.31 6.54
N GLY A 41 -14.24 -0.75 5.29
CA GLY A 41 -15.36 -0.91 4.37
C GLY A 41 -16.42 -1.87 4.90
N LEU A 42 -16.02 -2.99 5.50
CA LEU A 42 -16.93 -3.92 6.17
C LEU A 42 -17.67 -3.25 7.34
N TRP A 43 -16.96 -2.49 8.19
CA TRP A 43 -17.58 -1.78 9.32
C TRP A 43 -18.57 -0.69 8.89
N LEU A 44 -18.30 -0.05 7.75
CA LEU A 44 -19.19 0.94 7.15
C LEU A 44 -20.34 0.31 6.35
N GLY A 45 -20.38 -1.01 6.21
CA GLY A 45 -21.39 -1.71 5.41
C GLY A 45 -21.29 -1.45 3.91
N LEU A 46 -20.10 -1.09 3.42
CA LEU A 46 -19.86 -0.84 2.00
C LEU A 46 -19.77 -2.15 1.22
N SER A 47 -20.16 -2.11 -0.06
CA SER A 47 -19.94 -3.24 -0.96
C SER A 47 -18.45 -3.41 -1.28
N LEU A 48 -18.02 -4.63 -1.61
CA LEU A 48 -16.65 -4.92 -2.04
C LEU A 48 -16.18 -3.95 -3.12
N TRP A 49 -17.00 -3.74 -4.16
CA TRP A 49 -16.63 -2.89 -5.29
C TRP A 49 -16.55 -1.41 -4.92
N SER A 50 -17.42 -0.93 -4.05
CA SER A 50 -17.33 0.44 -3.51
C SER A 50 -16.01 0.64 -2.78
N THR A 51 -15.64 -0.31 -1.91
CA THR A 51 -14.39 -0.24 -1.15
C THR A 51 -13.16 -0.36 -2.05
N VAL A 52 -13.17 -1.24 -3.05
CA VAL A 52 -12.09 -1.34 -4.05
C VAL A 52 -11.91 -0.02 -4.81
N ILE A 53 -13.00 0.61 -5.29
CA ILE A 53 -12.93 1.89 -6.00
C ILE A 53 -12.33 2.97 -5.11
N ILE A 54 -12.78 3.06 -3.86
CA ILE A 54 -12.26 4.03 -2.88
C ILE A 54 -10.78 3.77 -2.62
N THR A 55 -10.38 2.51 -2.39
CA THR A 55 -8.98 2.14 -2.15
C THR A 55 -8.10 2.49 -3.34
N VAL A 56 -8.50 2.13 -4.57
CA VAL A 56 -7.74 2.47 -5.79
C VAL A 56 -7.59 3.98 -5.94
N ALA A 57 -8.65 4.76 -5.65
CA ALA A 57 -8.56 6.22 -5.70
C ALA A 57 -7.58 6.76 -4.65
N LEU A 58 -7.67 6.29 -3.40
CA LEU A 58 -6.79 6.73 -2.31
C LEU A 58 -5.32 6.34 -2.56
N THR A 59 -5.05 5.13 -3.03
CA THR A 59 -3.67 4.71 -3.31
C THR A 59 -3.10 5.40 -4.53
N SER A 60 -3.89 5.62 -5.58
CA SER A 60 -3.43 6.43 -6.73
C SER A 60 -3.11 7.87 -6.33
N LEU A 61 -3.90 8.46 -5.42
CA LEU A 61 -3.60 9.78 -4.87
C LEU A 61 -2.34 9.79 -4.02
N TYR A 62 -2.08 8.72 -3.27
CA TYR A 62 -0.87 8.55 -2.49
C TYR A 62 0.38 8.46 -3.37
N GLU A 63 0.37 7.62 -4.42
CA GLU A 63 1.46 7.56 -5.42
C GLU A 63 1.70 8.93 -6.06
N GLY A 64 0.62 9.62 -6.44
CA GLY A 64 0.70 10.97 -7.00
C GLY A 64 1.30 11.98 -6.00
N PHE A 65 1.01 11.85 -4.71
CA PHE A 65 1.60 12.68 -3.66
C PHE A 65 3.10 12.40 -3.49
N GLU A 66 3.53 11.14 -3.54
CA GLU A 66 4.95 10.77 -3.49
C GLU A 66 5.74 11.35 -4.67
N MET A 67 5.14 11.34 -5.86
CA MET A 67 5.70 12.02 -7.03
C MET A 67 5.89 13.53 -6.81
N LEU A 68 4.93 14.20 -6.17
CA LEU A 68 5.05 15.63 -5.82
C LEU A 68 6.17 15.88 -4.81
N LEU A 69 6.45 14.93 -3.92
CA LEU A 69 7.59 14.98 -2.99
C LEU A 69 8.94 14.63 -3.65
N GLY A 70 8.94 14.25 -4.93
CA GLY A 70 10.11 13.81 -5.67
C GLY A 70 10.58 12.40 -5.28
N ILE A 71 9.71 11.60 -4.68
CA ILE A 71 9.89 10.15 -4.55
C ILE A 71 9.49 9.59 -5.92
N VAL A 72 10.47 9.27 -6.74
CA VAL A 72 10.25 8.80 -8.12
C VAL A 72 10.51 7.31 -8.16
N GLU A 73 9.44 6.57 -8.39
CA GLU A 73 9.43 5.13 -8.56
C GLU A 73 9.32 4.74 -10.03
N ASP A 74 9.44 3.45 -10.31
CA ASP A 74 9.10 2.92 -11.64
C ASP A 74 7.58 2.90 -11.78
N TRP A 75 7.03 3.37 -12.89
CA TRP A 75 5.57 3.44 -13.07
C TRP A 75 4.89 2.07 -12.97
N GLN A 76 5.62 0.99 -13.30
CA GLN A 76 5.14 -0.39 -13.16
C GLN A 76 4.98 -0.78 -11.69
N ASN A 77 5.86 -0.27 -10.83
CA ASN A 77 5.79 -0.47 -9.39
C ASN A 77 4.58 0.26 -8.81
N SER A 78 4.46 1.57 -9.05
CA SER A 78 3.30 2.36 -8.60
C SER A 78 1.96 1.77 -9.05
N LEU A 79 1.88 1.27 -10.28
CA LEU A 79 0.67 0.58 -10.76
C LEU A 79 0.41 -0.72 -9.98
N LEU A 80 1.45 -1.51 -9.72
CA LEU A 80 1.31 -2.75 -8.96
C LEU A 80 0.94 -2.48 -7.51
N ASP A 81 1.46 -1.44 -6.88
CA ASP A 81 1.13 -1.07 -5.51
C ASP A 81 -0.35 -0.68 -5.35
N VAL A 82 -0.91 0.02 -6.35
CA VAL A 82 -2.37 0.27 -6.43
C VAL A 82 -3.16 -1.03 -6.56
N LEU A 83 -2.74 -1.96 -7.42
CA LEU A 83 -3.41 -3.25 -7.62
C LEU A 83 -3.29 -4.15 -6.38
N ILE A 84 -2.14 -4.15 -5.71
CA ILE A 84 -1.87 -4.93 -4.51
C ILE A 84 -2.71 -4.43 -3.34
N ALA A 85 -2.94 -3.12 -3.23
CA ALA A 85 -3.90 -2.59 -2.26
C ALA A 85 -5.33 -3.09 -2.55
N ALA A 86 -5.76 -3.15 -3.81
CA ALA A 86 -7.06 -3.72 -4.15
C ALA A 86 -7.17 -5.21 -3.80
N ILE A 87 -6.08 -5.98 -3.96
CA ILE A 87 -5.98 -7.38 -3.49
C ILE A 87 -6.15 -7.46 -1.97
N GLY A 88 -5.57 -6.53 -1.21
CA GLY A 88 -5.75 -6.43 0.24
C GLY A 88 -7.22 -6.25 0.64
N VAL A 89 -7.95 -5.38 -0.07
CA VAL A 89 -9.41 -5.21 0.14
C VAL A 89 -10.15 -6.51 -0.13
N TRP A 90 -9.87 -7.15 -1.27
CA TRP A 90 -10.50 -8.42 -1.63
C TRP A 90 -10.24 -9.49 -0.56
N ALA A 91 -9.03 -9.56 -0.01
CA ALA A 91 -8.69 -10.47 1.08
C ALA A 91 -9.52 -10.16 2.35
N ALA A 92 -9.73 -8.89 2.70
CA ALA A 92 -10.58 -8.50 3.81
C ALA A 92 -12.01 -9.04 3.66
N TYR A 93 -12.64 -8.81 2.50
CA TYR A 93 -14.01 -9.27 2.25
C TYR A 93 -14.12 -10.79 2.16
N THR A 94 -13.10 -11.47 1.62
CA THR A 94 -13.15 -12.93 1.49
C THR A 94 -12.95 -13.63 2.84
N LEU A 95 -12.07 -13.10 3.69
CA LEU A 95 -11.67 -13.75 4.94
C LEU A 95 -12.47 -13.28 6.16
N LEU A 96 -12.99 -12.06 6.15
CA LEU A 96 -13.53 -11.40 7.36
C LEU A 96 -15.00 -10.97 7.25
N ASN A 97 -15.63 -11.06 6.08
CA ASN A 97 -17.02 -10.60 5.91
C ASN A 97 -18.03 -11.37 6.77
N THR A 98 -17.77 -12.64 7.07
CA THR A 98 -18.60 -13.46 7.97
C THR A 98 -17.99 -13.61 9.37
N ALA A 99 -16.90 -12.91 9.66
CA ALA A 99 -16.26 -12.96 10.97
C ALA A 99 -16.98 -12.03 11.96
N GLU A 100 -16.96 -12.41 13.23
CA GLU A 100 -17.44 -11.57 14.33
C GLU A 100 -16.66 -10.26 14.39
N PHE A 101 -17.31 -9.18 14.87
CA PHE A 101 -16.68 -7.87 14.99
C PHE A 101 -15.39 -7.90 15.82
N SER A 102 -15.34 -8.70 16.89
CA SER A 102 -14.14 -8.83 17.73
C SER A 102 -12.94 -9.38 16.96
N THR A 103 -13.16 -10.37 16.09
CA THR A 103 -12.13 -10.92 15.21
C THR A 103 -11.66 -9.86 14.21
N GLN A 104 -12.59 -9.16 13.56
CA GLN A 104 -12.25 -8.08 12.63
C GLN A 104 -11.42 -6.99 13.32
N PHE A 105 -11.81 -6.59 14.53
CA PHE A 105 -11.12 -5.58 15.32
C PHE A 105 -9.71 -6.00 15.73
N ILE A 106 -9.53 -7.23 16.23
CA ILE A 106 -8.21 -7.75 16.58
C ILE A 106 -7.32 -7.83 15.34
N THR A 107 -7.85 -8.32 14.21
CA THR A 107 -7.11 -8.35 12.95
C THR A 107 -6.72 -6.95 12.50
N PHE A 108 -7.63 -5.98 12.56
CA PHE A 108 -7.35 -4.58 12.23
C PHE A 108 -6.23 -4.00 13.09
N MET A 109 -6.25 -4.23 14.40
CA MET A 109 -5.19 -3.78 15.31
C MET A 109 -3.84 -4.44 14.99
N ALA A 110 -3.80 -5.76 14.79
CA ALA A 110 -2.58 -6.49 14.50
C ALA A 110 -1.96 -6.08 13.16
N VAL A 111 -2.78 -6.01 12.11
CA VAL A 111 -2.37 -5.56 10.76
C VAL A 111 -1.95 -4.09 10.81
N GLY A 112 -2.66 -3.25 11.56
CA GLY A 112 -2.34 -1.83 11.72
C GLY A 112 -0.98 -1.61 12.37
N ILE A 113 -0.69 -2.32 13.45
CA ILE A 113 0.61 -2.28 14.12
C ILE A 113 1.73 -2.73 13.16
N LEU A 114 1.51 -3.82 12.42
CA LEU A 114 2.49 -4.30 11.44
C LEU A 114 2.74 -3.28 10.33
N ALA A 115 1.67 -2.74 9.73
CA ALA A 115 1.75 -1.74 8.67
C ALA A 115 2.51 -0.49 9.12
N LEU A 116 2.19 0.04 10.31
CA LEU A 116 2.89 1.19 10.88
C LEU A 116 4.36 0.89 11.20
N THR A 117 4.67 -0.32 11.66
CA THR A 117 6.05 -0.75 11.94
C THR A 117 6.88 -0.80 10.65
N LEU A 118 6.32 -1.37 9.58
CA LEU A 118 6.96 -1.45 8.27
C LEU A 118 7.11 -0.06 7.64
N LEU A 119 6.06 0.76 7.67
CA LEU A 119 6.11 2.16 7.21
C LEU A 119 7.20 2.95 7.94
N TYR A 120 7.29 2.83 9.27
CA TYR A 120 8.34 3.48 10.04
C TYR A 120 9.75 3.00 9.64
N ALA A 121 9.93 1.70 9.44
CA ALA A 121 11.21 1.12 9.00
C ALA A 121 11.61 1.63 7.61
N GLY A 122 10.69 1.62 6.65
CA GLY A 122 10.91 2.13 5.30
C GLY A 122 11.22 3.62 5.28
N TRP A 123 10.46 4.42 6.03
CA TRP A 123 10.70 5.86 6.14
C TRP A 123 12.06 6.17 6.77
N ARG A 124 12.45 5.46 7.83
CA ARG A 124 13.78 5.60 8.44
C ARG A 124 14.91 5.22 7.48
N TYR A 125 14.71 4.20 6.66
CA TYR A 125 15.68 3.83 5.63
C TYR A 125 15.79 4.94 4.59
N TYR A 126 14.66 5.44 4.09
CA TYR A 126 14.61 6.54 3.11
C TYR A 126 15.35 7.79 3.61
N LEU A 127 15.07 8.24 4.83
CA LEU A 127 15.71 9.43 5.41
C LEU A 127 17.23 9.28 5.53
N ARG A 128 17.75 8.08 5.84
CA ARG A 128 19.20 7.85 5.94
C ARG A 128 19.92 7.98 4.59
N HIS A 129 19.25 7.65 3.49
CA HIS A 129 19.85 7.64 2.15
C HIS A 129 19.56 8.90 1.34
N ARG A 130 18.65 9.77 1.79
CA ARG A 130 18.39 11.09 1.17
C ARG A 130 19.31 12.21 1.68
N MET A 131 20.02 11.99 2.79
CA MET A 131 20.95 12.95 3.41
C MET A 131 22.42 12.70 3.04
N GLN A 132 22.68 11.87 2.04
CA GLN A 132 23.98 11.62 1.43
C GLN A 132 23.93 12.04 -0.04
#